data_AF-A0A0N9HRC7-F1
#
_entry.id   AF-A0A0N9HRC7-F1
#
_cell.length_a   1.000
_cell.length_b   1.000
_cell.length_c   1.000
_cell.angle_alpha   90.00
_cell.angle_beta   90.00
_cell.angle_gamma   90.00
#
_symmetry.space_group_name_H-M   'P 1'
#
loop_
_entity.id
_entity.type
_entity.pdbx_description
1 polymer ?
#
loop_
_entity_poly.entity_id
_entity_poly.type
_entity_poly.pdbx_seq_one_letter_code
_entity_poly.pdbx_strand_id
1 'polypeptide(L)'
;MASPMVQIAADAQHMLSRLATLVPPSPALRRPLPQRPVLPLRCISLREHLQHYDLATATIEALVQIFNASQQELQRAAQRHYSTTIQKLAAACESDHGALKAFERATTLLFIANYDEGAVRLRKRLLEEIEGARDRSTAMTDGGRGSFSDEVVAVLERA
;
A
#
# COMPACT_ATOMS: atom_id res chain seq x y z
N MET A 1 -56.33 -20.66 -47.75
CA MET A 1 -55.00 -21.15 -48.18
C MET A 1 -53.97 -20.17 -47.65
N ALA A 2 -53.08 -20.60 -46.76
CA ALA A 2 -52.04 -19.71 -46.24
C ALA A 2 -51.08 -19.35 -47.38
N SER A 3 -50.82 -18.05 -47.58
CA SER A 3 -49.90 -17.57 -48.62
C SER A 3 -48.51 -18.19 -48.40
N PRO A 4 -47.77 -18.55 -49.46
CA PRO A 4 -46.41 -19.08 -49.34
C PRO A 4 -45.48 -18.18 -48.49
N MET A 5 -45.75 -16.87 -48.41
CA MET A 5 -45.02 -15.96 -47.51
C MET A 5 -45.22 -16.30 -46.02
N VAL A 6 -46.40 -16.76 -45.61
CA VAL A 6 -46.70 -17.12 -44.23
C VAL A 6 -45.95 -18.39 -43.83
N GLN A 7 -45.82 -19.34 -44.76
CA GLN A 7 -45.02 -20.56 -44.54
C GLN A 7 -43.54 -20.23 -44.41
N ILE A 8 -43.00 -19.39 -45.30
CA ILE A 8 -41.59 -18.95 -45.23
C ILE A 8 -41.32 -18.23 -43.91
N ALA A 9 -42.22 -17.36 -43.45
CA ALA A 9 -42.07 -16.66 -42.18
C ALA A 9 -42.10 -17.62 -40.98
N ALA A 10 -43.00 -18.60 -40.99
CA ALA A 10 -43.08 -19.61 -39.94
C ALA A 10 -41.83 -20.49 -39.89
N ASP A 11 -41.33 -20.93 -41.05
CA ASP A 11 -40.12 -21.75 -41.14
C ASP A 11 -38.87 -20.97 -40.71
N ALA A 12 -38.77 -19.70 -41.11
CA ALA A 12 -37.68 -18.82 -40.68
C ALA A 12 -37.69 -18.60 -39.16
N GLN A 13 -38.86 -18.33 -38.57
CA GLN A 13 -38.99 -18.19 -37.11
C GLN A 13 -38.66 -19.49 -36.38
N HIS A 14 -39.09 -20.63 -36.93
CA HIS A 14 -38.77 -21.93 -36.34
C HIS A 14 -37.27 -22.21 -36.37
N MET A 15 -36.58 -21.93 -37.49
CA MET A 15 -35.12 -22.06 -37.57
C MET A 15 -34.38 -21.12 -36.61
N LEU A 16 -34.80 -19.85 -36.52
CA LEU A 16 -34.21 -18.88 -35.60
C LEU A 16 -34.38 -19.30 -34.13
N SER A 17 -35.53 -19.87 -33.76
CA SER A 17 -35.75 -20.38 -32.41
C SER A 17 -34.82 -21.56 -32.05
N ARG A 18 -34.52 -22.43 -33.02
CA ARG A 18 -33.59 -23.56 -32.83
C ARG A 18 -32.14 -23.09 -32.76
N LEU A 19 -31.79 -22.06 -33.52
CA LEU A 19 -30.47 -21.41 -33.42
C LEU A 19 -30.28 -20.74 -32.06
N ALA A 20 -31.32 -20.08 -31.53
CA ALA A 20 -31.26 -19.45 -30.21
C ALA A 20 -30.96 -20.46 -29.07
N THR A 21 -31.36 -21.73 -29.21
CA THR A 21 -31.04 -22.79 -28.23
C THR A 21 -29.62 -23.34 -28.33
N LEU A 22 -28.92 -23.10 -29.43
CA LEU A 22 -27.53 -23.56 -29.66
C LEU A 22 -26.50 -22.50 -29.27
N VAL A 23 -26.91 -21.24 -29.11
CA VAL A 23 -26.04 -20.16 -28.66
C VAL A 23 -25.93 -20.25 -27.14
N PRO A 24 -24.71 -20.36 -26.58
CA PRO A 24 -24.53 -20.35 -25.14
C PRO A 24 -25.11 -19.04 -24.56
N PRO A 25 -25.82 -19.09 -23.42
CA PRO A 25 -26.41 -17.91 -22.83
C PRO A 25 -25.32 -16.85 -22.65
N SER A 26 -25.56 -15.67 -23.25
CA SER A 26 -24.63 -14.55 -23.18
C SER A 26 -24.30 -14.32 -21.69
N PRO A 27 -23.01 -14.26 -21.31
CA PRO A 27 -22.65 -14.08 -19.92
C PRO A 27 -23.33 -12.80 -19.43
N ALA A 28 -24.12 -12.92 -18.35
CA ALA A 28 -24.81 -11.79 -17.76
C ALA A 28 -23.80 -10.64 -17.59
N LEU A 29 -24.16 -9.44 -18.07
CA LEU A 29 -23.37 -8.24 -17.87
C LEU A 29 -23.06 -8.13 -16.38
N ARG A 30 -21.78 -8.35 -16.03
CA ARG A 30 -21.32 -8.30 -14.64
C ARG A 30 -21.71 -6.94 -14.09
N ARG A 31 -22.61 -6.93 -13.10
CA ARG A 31 -22.93 -5.73 -12.33
C ARG A 31 -21.60 -5.10 -11.88
N PRO A 32 -21.40 -3.77 -12.02
CA PRO A 32 -20.22 -3.13 -11.49
C PRO A 32 -20.11 -3.49 -10.00
N LEU A 33 -18.96 -4.04 -9.58
CA LEU A 33 -18.73 -4.27 -8.16
C LEU A 33 -18.89 -2.92 -7.43
N PRO A 34 -19.56 -2.88 -6.26
CA PRO A 34 -19.60 -1.67 -5.46
C PRO A 34 -18.16 -1.20 -5.21
N GLN A 35 -17.87 0.05 -5.57
CA GLN A 35 -16.55 0.63 -5.42
C GLN A 35 -16.17 0.58 -3.94
N ARG A 36 -15.07 -0.10 -3.61
CA ARG A 36 -14.57 -0.13 -2.24
C ARG A 36 -14.22 1.29 -1.81
N PRO A 37 -14.65 1.75 -0.63
CA PRO A 37 -14.31 3.08 -0.17
C PRO A 37 -12.79 3.18 0.02
N VAL A 38 -12.16 4.09 -0.72
CA VAL A 38 -10.71 4.31 -0.71
C VAL A 38 -10.38 5.37 0.34
N LEU A 39 -9.44 5.07 1.23
CA LEU A 39 -8.92 6.06 2.17
C LEU A 39 -7.93 6.98 1.43
N PRO A 40 -8.11 8.31 1.46
CA PRO A 40 -7.13 9.24 0.90
C PRO A 40 -5.93 9.36 1.85
N LEU A 41 -4.99 8.41 1.75
CA LEU A 41 -3.77 8.39 2.58
C LEU A 41 -2.64 9.18 1.91
N ARG A 42 -1.95 10.02 2.68
CA ARG A 42 -0.84 10.84 2.17
C ARG A 42 0.46 10.03 2.07
N CYS A 43 1.30 10.37 1.10
CA CYS A 43 2.65 9.83 1.00
C CYS A 43 3.64 10.85 1.57
N ILE A 44 4.44 10.46 2.56
CA ILE A 44 5.47 11.33 3.13
C ILE A 44 6.79 11.06 2.38
N SER A 45 7.55 12.11 2.06
CA SER A 45 8.88 11.96 1.49
C SER A 45 9.95 12.05 2.59
N LEU A 46 10.89 11.12 2.56
CA LEU A 46 12.07 11.12 3.42
C LEU A 46 13.29 11.79 2.76
N ARG A 47 13.27 11.95 1.43
CA ARG A 47 14.43 12.34 0.62
C ARG A 47 15.03 13.68 1.06
N GLU A 48 14.18 14.68 1.29
CA GLU A 48 14.61 16.03 1.72
C GLU A 48 15.35 15.98 3.06
N HIS A 49 14.94 15.11 3.98
CA HIS A 49 15.60 15.00 5.28
C HIS A 49 16.95 14.28 5.15
N LEU A 50 17.02 13.22 4.34
CA LEU A 50 18.27 12.48 4.11
C LEU A 50 19.35 13.30 3.40
N GLN A 51 18.98 14.29 2.60
CA GLN A 51 19.93 15.19 1.95
C GLN A 51 20.78 15.98 2.94
N HIS A 52 20.35 16.12 4.20
CA HIS A 52 21.10 16.82 5.24
C HIS A 52 22.20 15.97 5.88
N TYR A 53 22.29 14.66 5.59
CA TYR A 53 23.16 13.73 6.32
C TYR A 53 24.50 13.42 5.64
N ASP A 54 24.96 14.20 4.64
CA ASP A 54 26.21 13.97 3.87
C ASP A 54 26.41 12.49 3.45
N LEU A 55 25.31 11.79 3.18
CA LEU A 55 25.32 10.38 2.80
C LEU A 55 25.56 10.23 1.30
N ALA A 56 26.18 9.13 0.90
CA ALA A 56 26.29 8.76 -0.51
C ALA A 56 24.90 8.62 -1.13
N THR A 57 24.75 9.03 -2.40
CA THR A 57 23.46 9.00 -3.12
C THR A 57 22.83 7.61 -3.13
N ALA A 58 23.63 6.56 -3.32
CA ALA A 58 23.15 5.17 -3.29
C ALA A 58 22.55 4.78 -1.92
N THR A 59 23.15 5.26 -0.82
CA THR A 59 22.63 5.04 0.54
C THR A 59 21.32 5.77 0.75
N ILE A 60 21.21 7.01 0.28
CA ILE A 60 19.95 7.79 0.32
C ILE A 60 18.85 7.04 -0.44
N GLU A 61 19.14 6.53 -1.64
CA GLU A 61 18.17 5.79 -2.44
C GLU A 61 17.71 4.51 -1.76
N ALA A 62 18.64 3.73 -1.20
CA ALA A 62 18.31 2.51 -0.46
C ALA A 62 17.40 2.82 0.75
N LEU A 63 17.71 3.86 1.54
CA LEU A 63 16.90 4.26 2.69
C LEU A 63 15.51 4.77 2.27
N VAL A 64 15.42 5.52 1.18
CA VAL A 64 14.14 5.95 0.60
C VAL A 64 13.31 4.75 0.15
N GLN A 65 13.92 3.75 -0.48
CA GLN A 65 13.22 2.53 -0.91
C GLN A 65 12.69 1.74 0.28
N ILE A 66 13.49 1.56 1.33
CA ILE A 66 13.07 0.87 2.57
C ILE A 66 11.89 1.62 3.19
N PHE A 67 12.01 2.94 3.36
CA PHE A 67 10.93 3.76 3.91
C PHE A 67 9.64 3.67 3.08
N ASN A 68 9.75 3.77 1.76
CA ASN A 68 8.60 3.68 0.86
C ASN A 68 7.93 2.32 0.93
N ALA A 69 8.71 1.23 1.01
CA ALA A 69 8.17 -0.12 1.16
C ALA A 69 7.38 -0.25 2.47
N SER A 70 7.96 0.19 3.60
CA SER A 70 7.28 0.16 4.90
C SER A 70 6.04 1.05 4.93
N GLN A 71 6.08 2.23 4.32
CA GLN A 71 4.90 3.11 4.23
C GLN A 71 3.80 2.49 3.36
N GLN A 72 4.15 1.83 2.24
CA GLN A 72 3.19 1.11 1.41
C GLN A 72 2.52 -0.04 2.18
N GLU A 73 3.27 -0.78 2.99
CA GLU A 73 2.69 -1.82 3.85
C GLU A 73 1.71 -1.24 4.87
N LEU A 74 2.08 -0.11 5.50
CA LEU A 74 1.20 0.61 6.42
C LEU A 74 -0.10 1.08 5.72
N GLN A 75 0.01 1.63 4.52
CA GLN A 75 -1.15 2.03 3.70
C GLN A 75 -2.05 0.83 3.38
N ARG A 76 -1.46 -0.29 2.94
CA ARG A 76 -2.20 -1.52 2.62
C ARG A 76 -2.90 -2.09 3.85
N ALA A 77 -2.28 -2.02 5.03
CA ALA A 77 -2.88 -2.47 6.28
C ALA A 77 -4.06 -1.57 6.67
N ALA A 78 -3.87 -0.24 6.66
CA ALA A 78 -4.91 0.73 6.96
C ALA A 78 -6.12 0.57 6.02
N GLN A 79 -5.90 0.45 4.72
CA GLN A 79 -6.95 0.26 3.72
C GLN A 79 -7.73 -1.05 3.93
N ARG A 80 -7.04 -2.16 4.24
CA ARG A 80 -7.67 -3.45 4.53
C ARG A 80 -8.55 -3.38 5.77
N HIS A 81 -8.01 -2.85 6.87
CA HIS A 81 -8.74 -2.74 8.13
C HIS A 81 -9.95 -1.81 7.99
N TYR A 82 -9.78 -0.65 7.36
CA TYR A 82 -10.88 0.26 7.09
C TYR A 82 -12.00 -0.40 6.27
N SER A 83 -11.65 -1.06 5.15
CA SER A 83 -12.66 -1.73 4.32
C SER A 83 -13.44 -2.79 5.10
N THR A 84 -12.75 -3.52 5.99
CA THR A 84 -13.38 -4.52 6.86
C THR A 84 -14.29 -3.86 7.89
N THR A 85 -13.85 -2.76 8.50
CA THR A 85 -14.64 -2.02 9.50
C THR A 85 -15.89 -1.41 8.89
N ILE A 86 -15.80 -0.79 7.70
CA ILE A 86 -16.95 -0.22 7.01
C ILE A 86 -17.96 -1.31 6.63
N GLN A 87 -17.50 -2.47 6.14
CA GLN A 87 -18.40 -3.60 5.86
C GLN A 87 -19.15 -4.08 7.11
N LYS A 88 -18.47 -4.17 8.25
CA LYS A 88 -19.09 -4.54 9.53
C LYS A 88 -20.09 -3.48 10.02
N LEU A 89 -19.77 -2.20 9.86
CA LEU A 89 -20.67 -1.10 10.19
C LEU A 89 -21.92 -1.10 9.30
N ALA A 90 -21.76 -1.32 7.99
CA ALA A 90 -22.87 -1.42 7.06
C ALA A 90 -23.82 -2.58 7.43
N ALA A 91 -23.27 -3.74 7.80
CA ALA A 91 -24.06 -4.87 8.27
C ALA A 91 -24.75 -4.61 9.63
N ALA A 92 -24.15 -3.83 10.52
CA ALA A 92 -24.73 -3.49 11.81
C ALA A 92 -25.82 -2.40 11.72
N CYS A 93 -25.76 -1.54 10.70
CA CYS A 93 -26.64 -0.38 10.52
C CYS A 93 -27.64 -0.55 9.35
N GLU A 94 -27.98 -1.78 8.95
CA GLU A 94 -28.81 -2.08 7.76
C GLU A 94 -30.10 -1.24 7.64
N SER A 95 -30.69 -0.82 8.76
CA SER A 95 -31.93 -0.04 8.82
C SER A 95 -31.74 1.46 9.15
N ASP A 96 -30.56 1.90 9.60
CA ASP A 96 -30.29 3.30 9.98
C ASP A 96 -29.17 3.90 9.11
N HIS A 97 -29.59 4.43 7.96
CA HIS A 97 -28.70 5.03 6.98
C HIS A 97 -28.09 6.35 7.46
N GLY A 98 -28.71 7.01 8.44
CA GLY A 98 -28.20 8.24 9.05
C GLY A 98 -27.02 7.94 9.98
N ALA A 99 -27.19 6.95 10.84
CA ALA A 99 -26.13 6.45 11.71
C ALA A 99 -24.94 5.89 10.91
N LEU A 100 -25.21 5.12 9.85
CA LEU A 100 -24.14 4.56 8.99
C LEU A 100 -23.22 5.65 8.43
N LYS A 101 -23.79 6.72 7.85
CA LYS A 101 -23.00 7.84 7.30
C LYS A 101 -22.17 8.56 8.37
N ALA A 102 -22.70 8.72 9.58
CA ALA A 102 -21.98 9.33 10.68
C ALA A 102 -20.78 8.46 11.10
N PHE A 103 -21.00 7.15 11.24
CA PHE A 103 -19.93 6.20 11.58
C PHE A 103 -18.88 6.07 10.46
N GLU A 104 -19.28 6.09 9.19
CA GLU A 104 -18.36 6.09 8.05
C GLU A 104 -17.41 7.29 8.11
N ARG A 105 -17.94 8.50 8.35
CA ARG A 105 -17.11 9.71 8.48
C ARG A 105 -16.16 9.64 9.66
N ALA A 106 -16.66 9.27 10.84
CA ALA A 106 -15.84 9.16 12.04
C ALA A 106 -14.72 8.11 11.87
N THR A 107 -15.06 6.95 11.30
CA THR A 107 -14.11 5.88 11.01
C THR A 107 -13.06 6.33 10.00
N THR A 108 -13.48 7.04 8.95
CA THR A 108 -12.55 7.57 7.94
C THR A 108 -11.53 8.51 8.56
N LEU A 109 -11.97 9.48 9.38
CA LEU A 109 -11.07 10.40 10.08
C LEU A 109 -10.11 9.67 11.02
N LEU A 110 -10.61 8.70 11.78
CA LEU A 110 -9.80 7.91 12.71
C LEU A 110 -8.69 7.13 11.97
N PHE A 111 -9.03 6.47 10.86
CA PHE A 111 -8.05 5.69 10.10
C PHE A 111 -7.01 6.57 9.42
N ILE A 112 -7.41 7.76 8.91
CA ILE A 112 -6.45 8.75 8.37
C ILE A 112 -5.50 9.20 9.48
N ALA A 113 -6.02 9.60 10.64
CA ALA A 113 -5.20 10.07 11.76
C ALA A 113 -4.22 8.99 12.24
N ASN A 114 -4.69 7.76 12.42
CA ASN A 114 -3.85 6.63 12.83
C ASN A 114 -2.76 6.31 11.80
N TYR A 115 -3.08 6.41 10.51
CA TYR A 115 -2.12 6.24 9.44
C TYR A 115 -1.06 7.35 9.47
N ASP A 116 -1.47 8.61 9.55
CA ASP A 116 -0.56 9.75 9.55
C ASP A 116 0.39 9.69 10.75
N GLU A 117 -0.13 9.36 11.94
CA GLU A 117 0.69 9.15 13.14
C GLU A 117 1.67 7.98 12.95
N GLY A 118 1.21 6.87 12.36
CA GLY A 118 2.06 5.72 12.03
C GLY A 118 3.19 6.07 11.07
N ALA A 119 2.91 6.86 10.03
CA ALA A 119 3.89 7.29 9.05
C ALA A 119 4.92 8.25 9.65
N VAL A 120 4.49 9.18 10.52
CA VAL A 120 5.39 10.08 11.28
C VAL A 120 6.29 9.27 12.22
N ARG A 121 5.74 8.31 12.98
CA ARG A 121 6.53 7.44 13.87
C ARG A 121 7.55 6.60 13.10
N LEU A 122 7.14 6.02 11.96
CA LEU A 122 8.03 5.26 11.09
C LEU A 122 9.20 6.13 10.62
N ARG A 123 8.91 7.34 10.14
CA ARG A 123 9.92 8.30 9.71
C ARG A 123 10.88 8.65 10.85
N LYS A 124 10.35 8.98 12.03
CA LYS A 124 11.16 9.32 13.20
C LYS A 124 12.12 8.20 13.57
N ARG A 125 11.63 6.96 13.68
CA ARG A 125 12.46 5.79 14.02
C ARG A 125 13.57 5.54 13.01
N LEU A 126 13.29 5.72 11.72
CA LEU A 126 14.30 5.53 10.69
C LEU A 126 15.41 6.59 10.80
N LEU A 127 15.06 7.85 11.06
CA LEU A 127 16.03 8.92 11.25
C LEU A 127 16.87 8.71 12.52
N GLU A 128 16.24 8.30 13.62
CA GLU A 128 16.94 7.95 14.86
C GLU A 128 17.95 6.80 14.65
N GLU A 129 17.58 5.77 13.88
CA GLU A 129 18.49 4.67 13.57
C GLU A 129 19.66 5.12 12.68
N ILE A 130 19.41 6.03 11.72
CA ILE A 130 20.47 6.61 10.87
C ILE A 130 21.45 7.43 11.71
N GLU A 131 20.95 8.26 12.61
CA GLU A 131 21.77 9.03 13.55
C GLU A 131 22.60 8.10 14.44
N GLY A 132 21.98 7.10 15.05
CA GLY A 132 22.67 6.12 15.86
C GLY A 132 23.73 5.34 15.07
N ALA A 133 23.46 4.98 13.81
CA ALA A 133 24.44 4.32 12.95
C ALA A 133 25.63 5.22 12.61
N ARG A 134 25.39 6.52 12.39
CA ARG A 134 26.44 7.52 12.14
C ARG A 134 27.34 7.69 13.36
N ASP A 135 26.76 7.86 14.54
CA ASP A 135 27.50 8.06 15.79
C ASP A 135 28.39 6.84 16.13
N ARG A 136 27.90 5.63 15.84
CA ARG A 136 28.71 4.41 15.97
C ARG A 136 29.86 4.38 14.98
N SER A 137 29.63 4.80 13.73
CA SER A 137 30.67 4.84 12.70
C SER A 137 31.80 5.81 13.04
N THR A 138 31.47 6.99 13.57
CA THR A 138 32.47 8.01 13.97
C THR A 138 33.25 7.56 15.20
N ALA A 139 32.58 6.98 16.20
CA ALA A 139 33.25 6.43 17.39
C ALA A 139 34.24 5.30 17.04
N MET A 140 33.94 4.47 16.03
CA MET A 140 34.86 3.42 15.57
C MET A 140 36.06 3.96 14.78
N THR A 141 35.95 5.15 14.16
CA THR A 141 37.04 5.71 13.36
C THR A 141 38.14 6.36 14.22
N ASP A 142 37.78 6.92 15.38
CA ASP A 142 38.74 7.51 16.33
C ASP A 142 39.46 6.47 17.20
N GLY A 143 38.91 5.26 17.35
CA GLY A 143 39.55 4.18 18.14
C GLY A 143 40.61 3.35 17.39
N GLY A 144 40.75 3.51 16.08
CA GLY A 144 41.50 2.59 15.22
C GLY A 144 42.90 3.03 14.77
N ARG A 145 43.35 4.26 15.10
CA ARG A 145 44.60 4.83 14.57
C ARG A 145 45.83 4.76 15.50
N GLY A 146 45.70 4.25 16.72
CA GLY A 146 46.79 4.29 17.72
C GLY A 146 47.50 2.97 18.02
N SER A 147 46.94 1.80 17.69
CA SER A 147 47.41 0.54 18.33
C SER A 147 48.39 -0.31 17.53
N PHE A 148 48.74 0.07 16.29
CA PHE A 148 49.76 -0.67 15.53
C PHE A 148 51.16 -0.06 15.65
N SER A 149 51.25 1.25 15.89
CA SER A 149 52.55 1.92 16.03
C SER A 149 53.19 1.65 17.39
N ASP A 150 52.41 1.62 18.48
CA ASP A 150 52.95 1.37 19.81
C ASP A 150 53.44 -0.08 19.99
N GLU A 151 52.75 -1.06 19.40
CA GLU A 151 53.19 -2.46 19.48
C GLU A 151 54.44 -2.72 18.60
N VAL A 152 54.53 -2.09 17.42
CA VAL A 152 55.72 -2.24 16.54
C VAL A 152 56.93 -1.48 17.09
N VAL A 153 56.74 -0.29 17.69
CA VAL A 153 57.83 0.44 18.37
C VAL A 153 58.29 -0.34 19.61
N ALA A 154 57.38 -0.89 20.41
CA ALA A 154 57.74 -1.71 21.57
C ALA A 154 58.49 -3.01 21.21
N VAL A 155 58.24 -3.57 20.02
CA VAL A 155 58.99 -4.75 19.51
C VAL A 155 60.38 -4.34 18.98
N LEU A 156 60.51 -3.17 18.35
CA LEU A 156 61.80 -2.66 17.85
C LEU A 156 62.73 -2.13 18.95
N GLU A 157 62.20 -1.66 20.08
CA GLU A 157 63.00 -1.23 21.24
C GLU A 157 63.47 -2.41 22.12
N ARG A 158 63.00 -3.63 21.84
CA ARG A 158 63.32 -4.84 22.62
C ARG A 158 64.22 -5.84 21.86
N ALA A 159 64.62 -5.52 20.63
CA ALA A 159 65.54 -6.29 19.78
C ALA A 159 66.92 -5.61 19.74
#